data_AF-A0A2V9SBT9-F1
#
_entry.id   AF-A0A2V9SBT9-F1
#
_cell.length_a   1.000
_cell.length_b   1.000
_cell.length_c   1.000
_cell.angle_alpha   90.00
_cell.angle_beta   90.00
_cell.angle_gamma   90.00
#
_symmetry.space_group_name_H-M   'P 1'
#
loop_
_entity.id
_entity.type
_entity.pdbx_description
1 polymer ?
#
loop_
_entity_poly.entity_id
_entity_poly.type
_entity_poly.pdbx_seq_one_letter_code
_entity_poly.pdbx_strand_id
1 'polypeptide(L)'
;MGQMKTLLRHFVPFLFCATMIGCSTGSTQGPPPPPPLESVQLQEITGNVPAGMIEIQGLSAGNFNPSNWQRDTLNWVPDVRVPILAPLTIGPWQNIYAPWALEQTTGWRVFYGGWDGTNTPNDRVYSAAT
;
A
#
# COMPACT_ATOMS: atom_id res chain seq x y z
N MET A 1 33.46 -25.53 -33.80
CA MET A 1 32.89 -26.01 -32.53
C MET A 1 32.95 -24.85 -31.53
N GLY A 2 31.81 -24.39 -31.00
CA GLY A 2 31.72 -23.26 -30.06
C GLY A 2 30.85 -22.09 -30.55
N GLN A 3 29.52 -22.25 -30.49
CA GLN A 3 28.52 -21.24 -30.86
C GLN A 3 28.37 -20.15 -29.79
N MET A 4 28.39 -18.89 -30.20
CA MET A 4 28.05 -17.71 -29.40
C MET A 4 26.52 -17.63 -29.27
N LYS A 5 25.97 -17.86 -28.08
CA LYS A 5 24.52 -17.75 -27.82
C LYS A 5 24.18 -16.32 -27.42
N THR A 6 23.71 -15.53 -28.37
CA THR A 6 23.04 -14.25 -28.15
C THR A 6 21.69 -14.50 -27.46
N LEU A 7 21.48 -13.90 -26.29
CA LEU A 7 20.22 -13.97 -25.55
C LEU A 7 19.17 -13.09 -26.26
N LEU A 8 18.31 -13.71 -27.06
CA LEU A 8 17.18 -13.08 -27.73
C LEU A 8 16.04 -12.87 -26.71
N ARG A 9 15.83 -11.62 -26.26
CA ARG A 9 14.64 -11.26 -25.47
C ARG A 9 13.41 -11.40 -26.35
N HIS A 10 12.49 -12.28 -25.94
CA HIS A 10 11.20 -12.47 -26.59
C HIS A 10 10.34 -11.23 -26.37
N PHE A 11 10.19 -10.42 -27.41
CA PHE A 11 9.07 -9.48 -27.53
C PHE A 11 7.90 -10.26 -28.12
N VAL A 12 6.81 -10.37 -27.36
CA VAL A 12 5.52 -10.90 -27.87
C VAL A 12 4.76 -9.69 -28.44
N PRO A 13 4.57 -9.58 -29.76
CA PRO A 13 3.66 -8.56 -30.29
C PRO A 13 2.23 -9.09 -30.14
N PHE A 14 1.46 -8.46 -29.25
CA PHE A 14 0.02 -8.64 -29.25
C PHE A 14 -0.55 -7.98 -30.51
N LEU A 15 -0.96 -8.83 -31.46
CA LEU A 15 -1.68 -8.46 -32.66
C LEU A 15 -3.13 -8.17 -32.27
N PHE A 16 -3.50 -6.89 -32.13
CA PHE A 16 -4.91 -6.50 -32.05
C PHE A 16 -5.45 -6.35 -33.48
N CYS A 17 -6.27 -7.32 -33.87
CA CYS A 17 -7.17 -7.21 -35.02
C CYS A 17 -8.31 -6.27 -34.64
N ALA A 18 -8.39 -5.10 -35.27
CA ALA A 18 -9.57 -4.25 -35.22
C ALA A 18 -10.03 -4.00 -36.67
N THR A 19 -11.19 -4.56 -36.97
CA THR A 19 -11.93 -4.39 -38.22
C THR A 19 -12.28 -2.92 -38.46
N MET A 20 -11.97 -2.43 -39.66
CA MET A 20 -12.38 -1.12 -40.16
C MET A 20 -13.84 -1.17 -40.61
N ILE A 21 -14.74 -0.42 -39.97
CA ILE A 21 -16.02 0.04 -40.54
C ILE A 21 -16.34 1.44 -40.00
N GLY A 22 -16.57 2.39 -40.91
CA GLY A 22 -17.49 3.50 -40.68
C GLY A 22 -16.87 4.90 -40.61
N CYS A 23 -16.90 5.62 -41.74
CA CYS A 23 -16.78 7.08 -41.76
C CYS A 23 -17.91 7.72 -40.94
N SER A 24 -17.57 8.60 -40.00
CA SER A 24 -18.45 9.69 -39.58
C SER A 24 -17.60 10.91 -39.25
N THR A 25 -17.89 12.03 -39.88
CA THR A 25 -17.34 13.34 -39.55
C THR A 25 -17.96 13.81 -38.24
N GLY A 26 -17.40 13.38 -37.12
CA GLY A 26 -17.75 13.86 -35.77
C GLY A 26 -16.63 14.73 -35.22
N SER A 27 -16.96 15.93 -34.74
CA SER A 27 -16.02 16.86 -34.12
C SER A 27 -15.26 16.18 -32.99
N THR A 28 -13.94 16.12 -33.08
CA THR A 28 -13.07 15.69 -31.99
C THR A 28 -13.01 16.78 -30.93
N GLN A 29 -13.99 16.81 -30.02
CA GLN A 29 -13.72 17.33 -28.68
C GLN A 29 -12.92 16.25 -27.97
N GLY A 30 -11.65 16.53 -27.71
CA GLY A 30 -10.81 15.67 -26.88
C GLY A 30 -11.44 15.43 -25.50
N PRO A 31 -10.99 14.42 -24.75
CA PRO A 31 -11.49 14.17 -23.41
C PRO A 31 -11.40 15.45 -22.56
N PRO A 32 -12.42 15.74 -21.72
CA PRO A 32 -12.38 16.93 -20.87
C PRO A 32 -11.13 16.89 -19.99
N PRO A 33 -10.53 18.05 -19.70
CA PRO A 33 -9.38 18.11 -18.80
C PRO A 33 -9.78 17.51 -17.44
N PRO A 34 -8.84 16.81 -16.76
CA PRO A 34 -9.10 16.28 -15.43
C PRO A 34 -9.54 17.42 -14.50
N PRO A 35 -10.42 17.14 -13.51
CA PRO A 35 -10.79 18.13 -12.52
C PRO A 35 -9.54 18.68 -11.82
N PRO A 36 -9.54 19.96 -11.42
CA PRO A 36 -8.42 20.54 -10.68
C PRO A 36 -8.13 19.67 -9.45
N LEU A 37 -6.86 19.31 -9.24
CA LEU A 37 -6.43 18.63 -8.03
C LEU A 37 -6.79 19.54 -6.84
N GLU A 38 -7.66 19.08 -5.94
CA GLU A 38 -7.94 19.81 -4.72
C GLU A 38 -6.63 19.96 -3.93
N SER A 39 -6.24 21.21 -3.69
CA SER A 39 -5.04 21.50 -2.93
C SER A 39 -5.34 21.32 -1.44
N VAL A 40 -4.67 20.35 -0.82
CA VAL A 40 -4.67 20.23 0.64
C VAL A 40 -3.87 21.41 1.20
N GLN A 41 -4.49 22.20 2.08
CA GLN A 41 -3.81 23.26 2.81
C GLN A 41 -3.45 22.78 4.21
N LEU A 42 -2.18 22.96 4.59
CA LEU A 42 -1.74 22.76 5.95
C LEU A 42 -2.28 23.90 6.82
N GLN A 43 -3.17 23.59 7.76
CA GLN A 43 -3.60 24.53 8.78
C GLN A 43 -2.83 24.26 10.07
N GLU A 44 -1.95 25.18 10.44
CA GLU A 44 -1.31 25.16 11.74
C GLU A 44 -2.30 25.67 12.80
N ILE A 45 -2.52 24.88 13.84
CA ILE A 45 -3.44 25.22 14.95
C ILE A 45 -2.57 25.74 16.09
N THR A 46 -2.84 26.96 16.55
CA THR A 46 -2.08 27.56 17.66
C THR A 46 -2.60 27.05 19.00
N GLY A 47 -1.71 26.52 19.83
CA GLY A 47 -1.99 26.21 21.25
C GLY A 47 -1.76 24.74 21.62
N ASN A 48 -2.04 24.43 22.88
CA ASN A 48 -1.92 23.09 23.43
C ASN A 48 -3.15 22.25 23.07
N VAL A 49 -3.01 20.92 23.07
CA VAL A 49 -4.17 20.02 22.91
C VAL A 49 -5.27 20.29 23.97
N PRO A 50 -6.55 20.03 23.66
CA PRO A 50 -7.65 20.18 24.61
C PRO A 50 -7.46 19.42 25.93
N ALA A 51 -8.13 19.88 26.99
CA ALA A 51 -8.13 19.19 28.28
C ALA A 51 -8.63 17.73 28.14
N GLY A 52 -7.87 16.78 28.70
CA GLY A 52 -8.13 15.34 28.58
C GLY A 52 -7.38 14.65 27.43
N MET A 53 -6.59 15.39 26.64
CA MET A 53 -5.69 14.82 25.63
C MET A 53 -4.21 14.94 26.06
N ILE A 54 -3.36 14.04 25.55
CA ILE A 54 -1.92 14.10 25.74
C ILE A 54 -1.30 14.63 24.45
N GLU A 55 -0.53 15.71 24.57
CA GLU A 55 0.29 16.23 23.48
C GLU A 55 1.70 15.66 23.60
N ILE A 56 2.22 15.10 22.50
CA ILE A 56 3.59 14.64 22.41
C ILE A 56 4.27 15.48 21.32
N GLN A 57 5.13 16.41 21.74
CA GLN A 57 5.90 17.28 20.86
C GLN A 57 7.36 16.83 20.75
N GLY A 58 8.09 17.38 19.78
CA GLY A 58 9.52 17.13 19.61
C GLY A 58 9.86 15.75 19.03
N LEU A 59 8.87 15.04 18.50
CA LEU A 59 9.10 13.81 17.74
C LEU A 59 9.66 14.19 16.37
N SER A 60 10.90 13.81 16.12
CA SER A 60 11.49 13.81 14.79
C SER A 60 12.15 12.47 14.54
N ALA A 61 12.09 12.01 13.29
CA ALA A 61 13.09 11.06 12.86
C ALA A 61 14.43 11.81 12.86
N GLY A 62 15.47 11.24 13.48
CA GLY A 62 16.83 11.74 13.32
C GLY A 62 17.25 11.71 11.85
N ASN A 63 18.42 12.29 11.53
CA ASN A 63 18.92 12.30 10.15
C ASN A 63 18.88 10.90 9.54
N PHE A 64 18.30 10.80 8.35
CA PHE A 64 18.34 9.58 7.56
C PHE A 64 19.80 9.17 7.35
N ASN A 65 20.15 7.97 7.79
CA ASN A 65 21.47 7.41 7.57
C ASN A 65 21.41 6.37 6.44
N PRO A 66 21.73 6.74 5.18
CA PRO A 66 21.68 5.82 4.04
C PRO A 66 22.59 4.62 4.23
N SER A 67 23.70 4.77 4.95
CA SER A 67 24.65 3.68 5.18
C SER A 67 24.06 2.54 6.02
N ASN A 68 23.03 2.78 6.85
CA ASN A 68 22.35 1.70 7.56
C ASN A 68 21.60 0.77 6.60
N TRP A 69 21.19 1.27 5.43
CA TRP A 69 20.46 0.51 4.41
C TRP A 69 21.38 -0.07 3.33
N GLN A 70 22.50 0.60 3.04
CA GLN A 70 23.41 0.26 1.94
C GLN A 70 24.54 -0.69 2.32
N ARG A 71 24.74 -0.99 3.61
CA ARG A 71 25.85 -1.83 4.08
C ARG A 71 25.66 -3.32 3.81
N ASP A 72 24.55 -3.74 3.18
CA ASP A 72 24.16 -5.14 3.03
C ASP A 72 24.16 -5.94 4.36
N THR A 73 24.10 -5.24 5.50
CA THR A 73 24.05 -5.81 6.85
C THR A 73 22.64 -5.91 7.41
N LEU A 74 21.63 -5.51 6.63
CA LEU A 74 20.24 -5.68 7.04
C LEU A 74 19.92 -7.18 7.01
N ASN A 75 19.96 -7.82 8.18
CA ASN A 75 19.58 -9.22 8.37
C ASN A 75 18.05 -9.35 8.38
N TRP A 76 17.38 -8.83 7.36
CA TRP A 76 15.94 -8.95 7.20
C TRP A 76 15.67 -10.28 6.50
N VAL A 77 15.37 -11.30 7.29
CA VAL A 77 14.92 -12.58 6.77
C VAL A 77 13.40 -12.51 6.66
N PRO A 78 12.82 -12.57 5.45
CA PRO A 78 11.37 -12.57 5.32
C PRO A 78 10.81 -13.80 6.03
N ASP A 79 9.74 -13.61 6.80
CA ASP A 79 8.99 -14.75 7.30
C ASP A 79 8.27 -15.41 6.11
N VAL A 80 8.67 -16.64 5.81
CA VAL A 80 8.07 -17.43 4.72
C VAL A 80 6.72 -18.02 5.11
N ARG A 81 6.32 -17.91 6.38
CA ARG A 81 4.98 -18.26 6.87
C ARG A 81 4.04 -17.11 6.53
N VAL A 82 3.46 -17.17 5.34
CA VAL A 82 2.54 -16.15 4.81
C VAL A 82 1.13 -16.72 4.68
N PRO A 83 0.09 -16.01 5.15
CA PRO A 83 0.13 -14.80 5.97
C PRO A 83 0.27 -15.10 7.48
N ILE A 84 0.86 -14.18 8.26
CA ILE A 84 0.87 -14.24 9.74
C ILE A 84 -0.57 -14.15 10.28
N LEU A 85 -1.41 -13.32 9.66
CA LEU A 85 -2.84 -13.20 9.90
C LEU A 85 -3.56 -13.25 8.56
N ALA A 86 -4.34 -14.31 8.32
CA ALA A 86 -5.16 -14.41 7.12
C ALA A 86 -6.43 -13.56 7.28
N PRO A 87 -6.85 -12.84 6.23
CA PRO A 87 -8.11 -12.12 6.26
C PRO A 87 -9.30 -13.08 6.27
N LEU A 88 -10.40 -12.66 6.89
CA LEU A 88 -11.65 -13.40 6.85
C LEU A 88 -12.21 -13.46 5.41
N THR A 89 -12.74 -14.61 5.03
CA THR A 89 -13.26 -14.85 3.66
C THR A 89 -14.74 -14.51 3.51
N ILE A 90 -15.31 -13.77 4.47
CA ILE A 90 -16.76 -13.50 4.53
C ILE A 90 -17.16 -12.38 3.57
N GLY A 91 -16.24 -11.48 3.25
CA GLY A 91 -16.48 -10.33 2.38
C GLY A 91 -15.38 -10.14 1.34
N PRO A 92 -15.64 -9.30 0.33
CA PRO A 92 -14.72 -9.04 -0.76
C PRO A 92 -13.51 -8.17 -0.36
N TRP A 93 -13.61 -7.41 0.74
CA TRP A 93 -12.53 -6.55 1.21
C TRP A 93 -11.70 -7.28 2.26
N GLN A 94 -10.40 -7.49 2.00
CA GLN A 94 -9.54 -8.43 2.74
C GLN A 94 -8.14 -7.86 3.09
N ASN A 95 -7.96 -6.54 3.04
CA ASN A 95 -6.67 -5.93 3.37
C ASN A 95 -6.49 -5.82 4.88
N ILE A 96 -5.37 -6.33 5.39
CA ILE A 96 -4.91 -6.16 6.77
C ILE A 96 -3.60 -5.35 6.75
N TYR A 97 -3.47 -4.37 7.64
CA TYR A 97 -2.31 -3.50 7.71
C TYR A 97 -2.06 -2.96 9.12
N ALA A 98 -0.87 -2.39 9.32
CA ALA A 98 -0.43 -1.79 10.59
C ALA A 98 -0.60 -2.72 11.82
N PRO A 99 -0.02 -3.94 11.81
CA PRO A 99 -0.10 -4.82 12.96
C PRO A 99 0.68 -4.23 14.15
N TRP A 100 0.08 -4.30 15.33
CA TRP A 100 0.67 -3.93 16.61
C TRP A 100 0.50 -5.10 17.58
N ALA A 101 1.60 -5.80 17.84
CA ALA A 101 1.62 -6.94 18.75
C ALA A 101 1.87 -6.50 20.20
N LEU A 102 1.02 -6.97 21.10
CA LEU A 102 1.09 -6.76 22.55
C LEU A 102 1.25 -8.12 23.22
N GLU A 103 2.35 -8.31 23.94
CA GLU A 103 2.58 -9.52 24.75
C GLU A 103 1.58 -9.56 25.92
N GLN A 104 1.08 -10.75 26.23
CA GLN A 104 0.17 -11.06 27.33
C GLN A 104 0.70 -12.29 28.07
N THR A 105 0.21 -12.54 29.29
CA THR A 105 0.66 -13.70 30.09
C THR A 105 0.39 -15.06 29.42
N THR A 106 -0.57 -15.12 28.49
CA THR A 106 -0.98 -16.36 27.80
C THR A 106 -0.57 -16.40 26.32
N GLY A 107 0.22 -15.44 25.83
CA GLY A 107 0.58 -15.36 24.41
C GLY A 107 0.61 -13.92 23.90
N TRP A 108 0.13 -13.70 22.68
CA TRP A 108 0.12 -12.36 22.09
C TRP A 108 -1.28 -11.94 21.67
N ARG A 109 -1.54 -10.64 21.83
CA ARG A 109 -2.67 -9.95 21.21
C ARG A 109 -2.13 -9.10 20.07
N VAL A 110 -2.61 -9.31 18.85
CA VAL A 110 -2.28 -8.45 17.72
C VAL A 110 -3.46 -7.55 17.44
N PHE A 111 -3.26 -6.24 17.50
CA PHE A 111 -4.20 -5.23 17.00
C PHE A 111 -3.81 -4.86 15.57
N TYR A 112 -4.78 -4.56 14.71
CA TYR A 112 -4.49 -4.19 13.32
C TYR A 112 -5.59 -3.34 12.72
N GLY A 113 -5.23 -2.52 11.74
CA GLY A 113 -6.17 -1.83 10.87
C GLY A 113 -6.51 -2.71 9.66
N GLY A 114 -7.69 -2.55 9.10
CA GLY A 114 -8.01 -3.26 7.86
C GLY A 114 -9.46 -3.23 7.44
N TRP A 115 -9.68 -3.96 6.35
CA TRP A 115 -10.96 -4.47 5.89
C TRP A 115 -10.87 -5.99 6.00
N ASP A 116 -11.12 -6.52 7.20
CA ASP A 116 -10.93 -7.94 7.49
C ASP A 116 -12.17 -8.75 7.11
N GLY A 117 -12.33 -9.02 5.82
CA GLY A 117 -13.49 -9.73 5.27
C GLY A 117 -14.78 -8.93 5.36
N THR A 118 -14.71 -7.60 5.25
CA THR A 118 -15.89 -6.73 5.33
C THR A 118 -16.62 -6.66 3.99
N ASN A 119 -17.90 -6.29 4.04
CA ASN A 119 -18.71 -5.98 2.85
C ASN A 119 -18.65 -4.49 2.45
N THR A 120 -17.96 -3.67 3.22
CA THR A 120 -17.81 -2.23 2.99
C THR A 120 -16.34 -1.80 3.10
N PRO A 121 -15.87 -0.83 2.29
CA PRO A 121 -14.47 -0.43 2.21
C PRO A 121 -14.09 0.65 3.24
N ASN A 122 -14.60 0.52 4.47
CA ASN A 122 -14.28 1.48 5.53
C ASN A 122 -13.26 0.88 6.50
N ASP A 123 -12.28 1.69 6.91
CA ASP A 123 -11.24 1.26 7.84
C ASP A 123 -11.82 0.93 9.21
N ARG A 124 -11.32 -0.15 9.80
CA ARG A 124 -11.69 -0.61 11.14
C ARG A 124 -10.45 -1.10 11.87
N VAL A 125 -10.52 -1.05 13.19
CA VAL A 125 -9.52 -1.64 14.08
C VAL A 125 -10.05 -2.99 14.56
N TYR A 126 -9.23 -4.02 14.40
CA TYR A 126 -9.50 -5.37 14.85
C TYR A 126 -8.45 -5.79 15.87
N SER A 127 -8.71 -6.96 16.46
CA SER A 127 -7.67 -7.68 17.18
C SER A 127 -7.79 -9.17 16.90
N ALA A 128 -6.66 -9.89 16.90
CA ALA A 128 -6.55 -11.36 16.86
C ALA A 128 -5.68 -11.87 18.02
N ALA A 129 -6.02 -13.01 18.60
CA ALA A 129 -5.13 -13.73 19.51
C ALA A 129 -4.34 -14.72 18.65
N THR A 130 -3.04 -14.89 18.94
CA THR A 130 -2.14 -15.77 18.19
C THR A 130 -1.65 -16.92 19.05
#